data_AF-A0A8X7YDL8-F1
#
_entry.id   AF-A0A8X7YDL8-F1
#
_cell.length_a   1.000
_cell.length_b   1.000
_cell.length_c   1.000
_cell.angle_alpha   90.00
_cell.angle_beta   90.00
_cell.angle_gamma   90.00
#
_symmetry.space_group_name_H-M   'P 1'
#
loop_
_entity.id
_entity.type
_entity.pdbx_description
1 polymer ?
#
loop_
_entity_poly.entity_id
_entity_poly.type
_entity_poly.pdbx_seq_one_letter_code
_entity_poly.pdbx_strand_id
1 'polypeptide(L)'
;MGIQNSKLNYKDLCCISISCRRLHRLSAEDSLWLLLLSSDFPSPNQQNPNPNPNPNNSTSASAKSTYKIKFEREKSRKVAAHRRAVLRKESEVLEFERKIREIENGLRQEAEKMRATAAELSNLHKVRQASVALNVWQPEVIRGRQKQIVEQSAVPVESRVHSLEMELKLCRQRISGFDKAYRDEKRRLELAMEQLASMKYHPLRDHKLISSGDKECKKKRKKLKTSVIYAYWILLLFNFLLLIATRMNVVIDELLAKQSPGAFLIVSPVPEKQG
;
A
#
# COMPACT_ATOMS: atom_id res chain seq x y z
N MET A 1 40.18 -3.32 -44.74
CA MET A 1 40.84 -3.05 -43.45
C MET A 1 39.84 -2.38 -42.53
N GLY A 2 39.19 -3.15 -41.65
CA GLY A 2 38.14 -2.64 -40.76
C GLY A 2 37.91 -3.59 -39.60
N ILE A 3 38.75 -3.53 -38.57
CA ILE A 3 38.52 -4.16 -37.28
C ILE A 3 38.73 -3.06 -36.24
N GLN A 4 37.74 -2.19 -36.08
CA GLN A 4 37.69 -1.28 -34.95
C GLN A 4 37.24 -2.08 -33.72
N ASN A 5 38.19 -2.40 -32.84
CA ASN A 5 38.06 -2.48 -31.38
C ASN A 5 36.76 -3.06 -30.78
N SER A 6 36.25 -4.18 -31.29
CA SER A 6 35.25 -4.96 -30.57
C SER A 6 35.94 -5.65 -29.38
N LYS A 7 35.73 -5.13 -28.16
CA LYS A 7 36.23 -5.74 -26.93
C LYS A 7 35.64 -7.14 -26.80
N LEU A 8 36.45 -8.15 -27.09
CA LEU A 8 36.07 -9.56 -26.99
C LEU A 8 35.60 -9.88 -25.57
N ASN A 9 34.36 -10.38 -25.45
CA ASN A 9 33.67 -10.65 -24.18
C ASN A 9 33.58 -12.18 -23.94
N TYR A 10 33.28 -12.60 -22.71
CA TYR A 10 33.07 -14.02 -22.37
C TYR A 10 31.94 -14.64 -23.22
N LYS A 11 30.94 -13.85 -23.61
CA LYS A 11 29.85 -14.30 -24.50
C LYS A 11 30.38 -14.73 -25.86
N ASP A 12 31.32 -13.98 -26.42
CA ASP A 12 31.91 -14.25 -27.73
C ASP A 12 32.77 -15.53 -27.66
N LEU A 13 33.53 -15.72 -26.59
CA LEU A 13 34.27 -16.97 -26.35
C LEU A 13 33.34 -18.17 -26.22
N CYS A 14 32.21 -18.02 -25.53
CA CYS A 14 31.19 -19.06 -25.41
C CYS A 14 30.56 -19.40 -26.77
N CYS A 15 30.28 -18.40 -27.61
CA CYS A 15 29.78 -18.62 -28.98
C CYS A 15 30.82 -19.38 -29.82
N ILE A 16 32.08 -18.93 -29.82
CA ILE A 16 33.21 -19.58 -30.52
C ILE A 16 33.40 -21.03 -30.06
N SER A 17 33.24 -21.29 -28.75
CA SER A 17 33.32 -22.62 -28.15
C SER A 17 32.27 -23.60 -28.70
N ILE A 18 31.13 -23.10 -29.18
CA ILE A 18 30.01 -23.93 -29.65
C ILE A 18 30.05 -24.09 -31.17
N SER A 19 30.66 -23.15 -31.90
CA SER A 19 30.66 -23.15 -33.37
C SER A 19 31.36 -24.36 -34.03
N CYS A 20 32.56 -24.76 -33.58
CA CYS A 20 33.23 -25.94 -34.13
C CYS A 20 34.29 -26.54 -33.18
N ARG A 21 34.72 -27.79 -33.42
CA ARG A 21 35.71 -28.49 -32.57
C ARG A 21 37.07 -27.81 -32.48
N ARG A 22 37.55 -27.22 -33.57
CA ARG A 22 38.84 -26.50 -33.60
C ARG A 22 38.76 -25.21 -32.77
N LEU A 23 37.69 -24.44 -32.95
CA LEU A 23 37.43 -23.21 -32.20
C LEU A 23 37.14 -23.49 -30.71
N HIS A 24 36.53 -24.64 -30.39
CA HIS A 24 36.37 -25.09 -29.01
C HIS A 24 37.70 -25.23 -28.28
N ARG A 25 38.71 -25.85 -28.93
CA ARG A 25 40.06 -25.97 -28.37
C ARG A 25 40.71 -24.60 -28.16
N LEU A 26 40.59 -23.69 -29.12
CA LEU A 26 41.09 -22.32 -29.01
C LEU A 26 40.39 -21.55 -27.87
N SER A 27 39.08 -21.69 -27.72
CA SER A 27 38.31 -21.06 -26.63
C SER A 27 38.67 -21.59 -25.23
N ALA A 28 39.39 -22.72 -25.14
CA ALA A 28 39.84 -23.31 -23.89
C ALA A 28 41.25 -22.82 -23.48
N GLU A 29 41.94 -22.06 -24.32
CA GLU A 29 43.27 -21.53 -24.01
C GLU A 29 43.23 -20.55 -22.83
N ASP A 30 44.13 -20.75 -21.87
CA ASP A 30 44.18 -19.94 -20.65
C ASP A 30 44.55 -18.47 -20.92
N SER A 31 45.31 -18.17 -21.98
CA SER A 31 45.71 -16.81 -22.37
C SER A 31 44.51 -15.91 -22.62
N LEU A 32 43.48 -16.41 -23.31
CA LEU A 32 42.25 -15.67 -23.60
C LEU A 32 41.44 -15.40 -22.33
N TRP A 33 41.36 -16.37 -21.42
CA TRP A 33 40.66 -16.20 -20.15
C TRP A 33 41.43 -15.31 -19.16
N LEU A 34 42.76 -15.32 -19.19
CA LEU A 34 43.60 -14.39 -18.43
C LEU A 34 43.43 -12.94 -18.92
N LEU A 35 43.34 -12.73 -20.24
CA LEU A 35 43.05 -11.41 -20.82
C LEU A 35 41.68 -10.89 -20.35
N LEU A 36 40.65 -11.74 -20.38
CA LEU A 36 39.31 -11.41 -19.86
C LEU A 36 39.34 -11.13 -18.36
N LEU A 37 40.06 -11.94 -17.57
CA LEU A 37 40.23 -11.74 -16.13
C LEU A 37 40.84 -10.38 -15.81
N SER A 38 41.91 -10.00 -16.51
CA SER A 38 42.58 -8.71 -16.32
C SER A 38 41.72 -7.53 -16.74
N SER A 39 40.88 -7.71 -17.77
CA SER A 39 40.03 -6.63 -18.29
C SER A 39 38.72 -6.43 -17.52
N ASP A 40 38.07 -7.51 -17.08
CA ASP A 40 36.76 -7.46 -16.40
C ASP A 40 36.90 -7.34 -14.88
N PHE A 41 37.99 -7.86 -14.32
CA PHE A 41 38.28 -7.85 -12.89
C PHE A 41 39.66 -7.24 -12.62
N PRO A 42 39.87 -5.96 -12.95
CA PRO A 42 41.14 -5.28 -12.67
C PRO A 42 41.40 -5.37 -11.16
N SER A 43 42.44 -6.10 -10.79
CA SER A 43 42.80 -6.29 -9.39
C SER A 43 43.47 -5.00 -8.90
N PRO A 44 42.96 -4.31 -7.86
CA PRO A 44 43.58 -3.07 -7.38
C PRO A 44 44.99 -3.26 -6.79
N ASN A 45 45.46 -4.51 -6.60
CA ASN A 45 46.73 -4.82 -5.94
C ASN A 45 47.93 -5.11 -6.88
N GLN A 46 47.86 -4.80 -8.17
CA GLN A 46 49.00 -5.00 -9.09
C GLN A 46 50.00 -3.83 -9.15
N GLN A 47 49.88 -2.82 -8.29
CA GLN A 47 50.84 -1.71 -8.22
C GLN A 47 52.01 -1.91 -7.24
N ASN A 48 52.12 -3.06 -6.56
CA ASN A 48 53.30 -3.39 -5.76
C ASN A 48 54.00 -4.64 -6.30
N PRO A 49 55.19 -4.53 -6.93
CA PRO A 49 55.98 -5.68 -7.33
C PRO A 49 56.68 -6.23 -6.08
N ASN A 50 56.07 -7.23 -5.41
CA ASN A 50 56.79 -8.04 -4.43
C ASN A 50 57.43 -9.24 -5.17
N PRO A 51 58.77 -9.39 -5.17
CA PRO A 51 59.48 -10.32 -6.04
C PRO A 51 59.65 -11.70 -5.39
N ASN A 52 58.56 -12.38 -5.02
CA ASN A 52 58.69 -13.75 -4.53
C ASN A 52 57.55 -14.66 -5.03
N PRO A 53 57.76 -15.42 -6.12
CA PRO A 53 56.80 -16.41 -6.59
C PRO A 53 57.00 -17.70 -5.79
N ASN A 54 56.26 -17.88 -4.70
CA ASN A 54 56.21 -19.17 -4.03
C ASN A 54 55.25 -20.08 -4.84
N PRO A 55 55.72 -21.12 -5.56
CA PRO A 55 54.92 -21.82 -6.56
C PRO A 55 54.23 -23.05 -5.99
N ASN A 56 53.87 -23.08 -4.71
CA ASN A 56 53.43 -24.33 -4.09
C ASN A 56 52.03 -24.18 -3.51
N ASN A 57 51.11 -24.93 -4.14
CA ASN A 57 49.88 -25.50 -3.58
C ASN A 57 48.54 -24.90 -4.06
N SER A 58 48.17 -25.28 -5.28
CA SER A 58 46.81 -25.75 -5.62
C SER A 58 46.87 -26.20 -7.07
N THR A 59 46.29 -27.37 -7.40
CA THR A 59 45.97 -27.76 -8.78
C THR A 59 45.50 -26.52 -9.53
N SER A 60 46.32 -26.01 -10.47
CA SER A 60 46.11 -24.71 -11.09
C SER A 60 44.78 -24.75 -11.82
N ALA A 61 43.74 -24.21 -11.19
CA ALA A 61 42.43 -24.13 -11.81
C ALA A 61 42.62 -23.33 -13.10
N SER A 62 42.26 -23.92 -14.25
CA SER A 62 42.33 -23.23 -15.55
C SER A 62 41.78 -21.82 -15.41
N ALA A 63 42.39 -20.87 -16.11
CA ALA A 63 41.98 -19.46 -16.09
C ALA A 63 40.47 -19.31 -16.36
N LYS A 64 39.89 -20.21 -17.16
CA LYS A 64 38.45 -20.35 -17.39
C LYS A 64 37.65 -20.64 -16.12
N SER A 65 38.11 -21.59 -15.29
CA SER A 65 37.48 -21.93 -14.01
C SER A 65 37.54 -20.75 -13.03
N THR A 66 38.71 -20.10 -12.96
CA THR A 66 38.91 -18.91 -12.13
C THR A 66 38.00 -17.75 -12.56
N TYR A 67 37.88 -17.50 -13.86
CA TYR A 67 36.94 -16.51 -14.43
C TYR A 67 35.50 -16.84 -14.04
N LYS A 68 35.07 -18.09 -14.23
CA LYS A 68 33.72 -18.54 -13.87
C LYS A 68 33.41 -18.30 -12.38
N ILE A 69 34.32 -18.64 -11.47
CA ILE A 69 34.15 -18.42 -10.03
C ILE A 69 34.02 -16.92 -9.72
N LYS A 70 34.89 -16.06 -10.28
CA LYS A 70 34.83 -14.61 -10.08
C LYS A 70 33.55 -14.00 -10.64
N PHE A 71 33.13 -14.42 -11.83
CA PHE A 71 31.90 -13.97 -12.48
C PHE A 71 30.66 -14.32 -11.63
N GLU A 72 30.53 -15.56 -11.19
CA GLU A 72 29.40 -15.97 -10.35
C GLU A 72 29.40 -15.25 -8.99
N ARG A 73 30.58 -15.00 -8.41
CA ARG A 73 30.72 -14.20 -7.19
C ARG A 73 30.27 -12.74 -7.42
N GLU A 74 30.68 -12.11 -8.51
CA GLU A 74 30.29 -10.74 -8.87
C GLU A 74 28.78 -10.64 -9.12
N LYS A 75 28.23 -11.58 -9.89
CA LYS A 75 26.79 -11.69 -10.15
C LYS A 75 26.02 -11.84 -8.84
N SER A 76 26.46 -12.73 -7.96
CA SER A 76 25.87 -12.94 -6.63
C SER A 76 25.96 -11.66 -5.78
N ARG A 77 27.07 -10.93 -5.84
CA ARG A 77 27.25 -9.65 -5.14
C ARG A 77 26.26 -8.61 -5.65
N LYS A 78 26.07 -8.48 -6.97
CA LYS A 78 25.11 -7.57 -7.60
C LYS A 78 23.67 -7.91 -7.20
N VAL A 79 23.30 -9.20 -7.24
CA VAL A 79 21.97 -9.67 -6.79
C VAL A 79 21.75 -9.38 -5.31
N ALA A 80 22.74 -9.66 -4.46
CA ALA A 80 22.66 -9.37 -3.03
C ALA A 80 22.56 -7.86 -2.74
N ALA A 81 23.33 -7.03 -3.46
CA ALA A 81 23.27 -5.58 -3.36
C ALA A 81 21.89 -5.04 -3.77
N HIS A 82 21.35 -5.53 -4.89
CA HIS A 82 20.01 -5.20 -5.34
C HIS A 82 18.94 -5.63 -4.33
N ARG A 83 19.00 -6.87 -3.82
CA ARG A 83 18.08 -7.36 -2.79
C ARG A 83 18.12 -6.49 -1.53
N ARG A 84 19.31 -6.07 -1.08
CA ARG A 84 19.44 -5.13 0.04
C ARG A 84 18.82 -3.77 -0.27
N ALA A 85 19.00 -3.25 -1.48
CA ALA A 85 18.38 -2.00 -1.89
C ALA A 85 16.85 -2.08 -1.88
N VAL A 86 16.28 -3.17 -2.39
CA VAL A 86 14.83 -3.45 -2.33
C VAL A 86 14.35 -3.51 -0.89
N LEU A 87 14.99 -4.29 -0.01
CA LEU A 87 14.60 -4.40 1.40
C LEU A 87 14.65 -3.05 2.14
N ARG A 88 15.64 -2.19 1.85
CA ARG A 88 15.70 -0.84 2.43
C ARG A 88 14.50 0.00 2.01
N LYS A 89 14.09 -0.08 0.74
CA LYS A 89 12.93 0.64 0.24
C LYS A 89 11.61 0.08 0.80
N GLU A 90 11.49 -1.24 0.92
CA GLU A 90 10.37 -1.89 1.61
C GLU A 90 10.27 -1.44 3.07
N SER A 91 11.40 -1.33 3.77
CA SER A 91 11.44 -0.77 5.13
C SER A 91 10.94 0.67 5.15
N GLU A 92 11.33 1.51 4.20
CA GLU A 92 10.89 2.90 4.13
C GLU A 92 9.36 3.02 3.93
N VAL A 93 8.77 2.15 3.10
CA VAL A 93 7.31 2.05 2.92
C VAL A 93 6.62 1.76 4.25
N LEU A 94 7.11 0.76 5.01
CA LEU A 94 6.53 0.40 6.31
C LEU A 94 6.64 1.54 7.33
N GLU A 95 7.72 2.32 7.28
CA GLU A 95 7.90 3.51 8.14
C GLU A 95 6.87 4.59 7.81
N PHE A 96 6.61 4.86 6.53
CA PHE A 96 5.56 5.80 6.12
C PHE A 96 4.17 5.33 6.53
N GLU A 97 3.86 4.04 6.34
CA GLU A 97 2.59 3.47 6.82
C GLU A 97 2.44 3.61 8.34
N ARG A 98 3.51 3.42 9.11
CA ARG A 98 3.48 3.62 10.57
C ARG A 98 3.18 5.07 10.92
N LYS A 99 3.86 6.03 10.28
CA LYS A 99 3.61 7.47 10.49
C LYS A 99 2.18 7.87 10.14
N ILE A 100 1.63 7.32 9.06
CA ILE A 100 0.22 7.54 8.69
C ILE A 100 -0.70 7.08 9.82
N ARG A 101 -0.49 5.87 10.37
CA ARG A 101 -1.28 5.38 11.50
C ARG A 101 -1.15 6.24 12.75
N GLU A 102 0.06 6.76 13.03
CA GLU A 102 0.29 7.69 14.15
C GLU A 102 -0.51 8.99 13.96
N ILE A 103 -0.51 9.55 12.74
CA ILE A 103 -1.29 10.75 12.38
C ILE A 103 -2.80 10.48 12.50
N GLU A 104 -3.28 9.34 12.01
CA GLU A 104 -4.70 8.95 12.10
C GLU A 104 -5.15 8.79 13.56
N ASN A 105 -4.29 8.24 14.42
CA ASN A 105 -4.56 8.16 15.85
C ASN A 105 -4.62 9.56 16.49
N GLY A 106 -3.70 10.46 16.12
CA GLY A 106 -3.72 11.86 16.56
C GLY A 106 -4.99 12.59 16.13
N LEU A 107 -5.43 12.41 14.88
CA LEU A 107 -6.70 12.95 14.36
C LEU A 107 -7.89 12.46 15.17
N ARG A 108 -7.93 11.17 15.50
CA ARG A 108 -9.02 10.59 16.30
C ARG A 108 -9.06 11.18 17.71
N GLN A 109 -7.90 11.34 18.34
CA GLN A 109 -7.79 11.92 19.68
C GLN A 109 -8.23 13.39 19.69
N GLU A 110 -7.77 14.20 18.73
CA GLU A 110 -8.17 15.61 18.64
C GLU A 110 -9.65 15.77 18.27
N ALA A 111 -10.20 14.88 17.42
CA ALA A 111 -11.63 14.87 17.11
C ALA A 111 -12.50 14.50 18.33
N GLU A 112 -12.05 13.54 19.14
CA GLU A 112 -12.72 13.20 20.40
C GLU A 112 -12.68 14.38 21.38
N LYS A 113 -11.51 15.01 21.52
CA LYS A 113 -11.32 16.18 22.37
C LYS A 113 -12.22 17.34 21.92
N MET A 114 -12.32 17.59 20.62
CA MET A 114 -13.23 18.58 20.05
C MET A 114 -14.70 18.24 20.35
N ARG A 115 -15.10 16.96 20.29
CA ARG A 115 -16.46 16.54 20.63
C ARG A 115 -16.77 16.71 22.12
N ALA A 116 -15.84 16.35 22.99
CA ALA A 116 -15.98 16.49 24.43
C ALA A 116 -16.12 17.97 24.84
N THR A 117 -15.26 18.84 24.32
CA THR A 117 -15.32 20.30 24.56
C THR A 117 -16.60 20.93 24.02
N ALA A 118 -17.08 20.50 22.85
CA ALA A 118 -18.37 20.95 22.31
C ALA A 118 -19.56 20.49 23.18
N ALA A 119 -19.53 19.27 23.71
CA ALA A 119 -20.56 18.77 24.63
C ALA A 119 -20.56 19.55 25.95
N GLU A 120 -19.38 19.87 26.49
CA GLU A 120 -19.24 20.71 27.68
C GLU A 120 -19.80 22.12 27.45
N LEU A 121 -19.51 22.73 26.31
CA LEU A 121 -20.02 24.05 25.94
C LEU A 121 -21.56 24.04 25.84
N SER A 122 -22.15 22.99 25.26
CA SER A 122 -23.61 22.81 25.25
C SER A 122 -24.21 22.70 26.66
N ASN A 123 -23.52 22.01 27.58
CA ASN A 123 -23.96 21.90 28.96
C ASN A 123 -23.89 23.26 29.69
N LEU A 124 -22.85 24.06 29.46
CA LEU A 124 -22.76 25.41 30.01
C LEU A 124 -23.85 26.34 29.49
N HIS A 125 -24.23 26.22 28.21
CA HIS A 125 -25.38 26.97 27.69
C HIS A 125 -26.69 26.62 28.43
N LYS A 126 -26.89 25.35 28.81
CA LYS A 126 -28.05 24.95 29.63
C LYS A 126 -27.98 25.55 31.04
N VAL A 127 -26.80 25.60 31.65
CA VAL A 127 -26.58 26.26 32.96
C VAL A 127 -26.88 27.75 32.86
N ARG A 128 -26.41 28.43 31.81
CA ARG A 128 -26.72 29.84 31.54
C ARG A 128 -28.22 30.07 31.41
N GLN A 129 -28.91 29.24 30.62
CA GLN A 129 -30.37 29.31 30.47
C GLN A 129 -31.09 29.11 31.81
N ALA A 130 -30.69 28.13 32.62
CA ALA A 130 -31.26 27.90 33.95
C ALA A 130 -31.02 29.09 34.90
N SER A 131 -29.83 29.70 34.86
CA SER A 131 -29.50 30.89 35.64
C SER A 131 -30.37 32.09 35.26
N VAL A 132 -30.58 32.34 33.97
CA VAL A 132 -31.48 33.41 33.50
C VAL A 132 -32.92 33.14 33.94
N ALA A 133 -33.36 31.88 33.85
CA ALA A 133 -34.71 31.48 34.22
C ALA A 133 -34.99 31.74 35.72
N LEU A 134 -34.03 31.49 36.61
CA LEU A 134 -34.17 31.77 38.06
C LEU A 134 -34.45 33.25 38.39
N ASN A 135 -34.10 34.19 37.50
CA ASN A 135 -34.36 35.62 37.67
C ASN A 135 -35.80 36.03 37.31
N VAL A 136 -36.59 35.12 36.72
CA VAL A 136 -38.01 35.32 36.40
C VAL A 136 -38.86 34.56 37.42
N TRP A 137 -40.06 35.05 37.73
CA TRP A 137 -40.98 34.35 38.63
C TRP A 137 -41.37 32.96 38.08
N GLN A 138 -41.29 31.92 38.91
CA GLN A 138 -41.59 30.52 38.54
C GLN A 138 -42.12 29.68 39.71
N PRO A 139 -42.88 28.60 39.44
CA PRO A 139 -43.27 27.61 40.45
C PRO A 139 -42.08 26.93 41.15
N GLU A 140 -42.21 26.62 42.44
CA GLU A 140 -41.12 26.11 43.28
C GLU A 140 -40.48 24.81 42.78
N VAL A 141 -41.27 23.91 42.20
CA VAL A 141 -40.80 22.63 41.63
C VAL A 141 -39.79 22.86 40.49
N ILE A 142 -40.03 23.88 39.67
CA ILE A 142 -39.16 24.24 38.54
C ILE A 142 -37.92 24.98 39.04
N ARG A 143 -38.12 25.85 40.04
CA ARG A 143 -37.06 26.64 40.69
C ARG A 143 -36.02 25.75 41.36
N GLY A 144 -36.44 24.71 42.08
CA GLY A 144 -35.54 23.78 42.76
C GLY A 144 -34.57 23.07 41.80
N ARG A 145 -35.09 22.58 40.66
CA ARG A 145 -34.29 21.92 39.63
C ARG A 145 -33.28 22.87 38.97
N GLN A 146 -33.70 24.11 38.64
CA GLN A 146 -32.80 25.11 38.05
C GLN A 146 -31.71 25.55 39.04
N LYS A 147 -32.06 25.70 40.33
CA LYS A 147 -31.12 26.05 41.40
C LYS A 147 -30.02 24.99 41.55
N GLN A 148 -30.39 23.71 41.57
CA GLN A 148 -29.42 22.61 41.63
C GLN A 148 -28.45 22.60 40.42
N ILE A 149 -28.95 22.89 39.21
CA ILE A 149 -28.14 22.94 37.99
C ILE A 149 -27.11 24.09 38.04
N VAL A 150 -27.49 25.24 38.61
CA VAL A 150 -26.62 26.42 38.72
C VAL A 150 -25.61 26.28 39.86
N GLU A 151 -26.01 25.74 41.02
CA GLU A 151 -25.14 25.55 42.19
C GLU A 151 -23.99 24.55 41.93
N GLN A 152 -24.16 23.62 40.99
CA GLN A 152 -23.09 22.69 40.60
C GLN A 152 -21.96 23.34 39.78
N SER A 153 -22.10 24.60 39.34
CA SER A 153 -21.07 25.33 38.60
C SER A 153 -20.29 26.30 39.50
N ALA A 154 -19.08 25.89 39.91
CA ALA A 154 -18.23 26.66 40.83
C ALA A 154 -17.48 27.86 40.19
N VAL A 155 -17.39 27.92 38.86
CA VAL A 155 -16.64 28.94 38.11
C VAL A 155 -17.61 29.80 37.29
N PRO A 156 -17.37 31.12 37.12
CA PRO A 156 -18.19 31.96 36.26
C PRO A 156 -18.38 31.36 34.87
N VAL A 157 -19.63 31.32 34.41
CA VAL A 157 -20.01 30.63 33.16
C VAL A 157 -19.32 31.27 31.94
N GLU A 158 -19.25 32.59 31.88
CA GLU A 158 -18.70 33.32 30.72
C GLU A 158 -17.19 33.08 30.53
N SER A 159 -16.40 33.00 31.61
CA SER A 159 -14.96 32.71 31.49
C SER A 159 -14.70 31.29 31.01
N ARG A 160 -15.51 30.32 31.48
CA ARG A 160 -15.42 28.92 31.06
C ARG A 160 -15.87 28.74 29.61
N VAL A 161 -16.93 29.42 29.18
CA VAL A 161 -17.37 29.45 27.77
C VAL A 161 -16.25 29.98 26.88
N HIS A 162 -15.66 31.12 27.21
CA HIS A 162 -14.57 31.70 26.43
C HIS A 162 -13.35 30.75 26.33
N SER A 163 -12.97 30.10 27.43
CA SER A 163 -11.90 29.10 27.44
C SER A 163 -12.19 27.93 26.50
N LEU A 164 -13.41 27.38 26.54
CA LEU A 164 -13.80 26.24 25.70
C LEU A 164 -13.89 26.64 24.21
N GLU A 165 -14.34 27.85 23.90
CA GLU A 165 -14.31 28.37 22.53
C GLU A 165 -12.88 28.46 21.97
N MET A 166 -11.94 28.93 22.79
CA MET A 166 -10.53 28.96 22.42
C MET A 166 -9.95 27.56 22.23
N GLU A 167 -10.33 26.61 23.08
CA GLU A 167 -9.92 25.21 22.93
C GLU A 167 -10.48 24.57 21.65
N LEU A 168 -11.74 24.84 21.29
CA LEU A 168 -12.31 24.40 20.01
C LEU A 168 -11.56 24.97 18.80
N LYS A 169 -11.18 26.24 18.84
CA LYS A 169 -10.35 26.86 17.79
C LYS A 169 -9.00 26.16 17.67
N LEU A 170 -8.35 25.85 18.80
CA LEU A 170 -7.07 25.13 18.82
C LEU A 170 -7.21 23.70 18.28
N CYS A 171 -8.25 22.96 18.67
CA CYS A 171 -8.52 21.62 18.14
C CYS A 171 -8.69 21.66 16.62
N ARG A 172 -9.46 22.62 16.10
CA ARG A 172 -9.64 22.81 14.65
C ARG A 172 -8.32 23.10 13.93
N GLN A 173 -7.47 23.94 14.52
CA GLN A 173 -6.15 24.24 13.97
C GLN A 173 -5.25 23.00 13.96
N ARG A 174 -5.25 22.22 15.04
CA ARG A 174 -4.49 20.95 15.14
C ARG A 174 -4.96 19.92 14.13
N ILE A 175 -6.28 19.73 13.98
CA ILE A 175 -6.87 18.84 12.98
C ILE A 175 -6.41 19.26 11.57
N SER A 176 -6.48 20.55 11.23
CA SER A 176 -5.98 21.07 9.95
C SER A 176 -4.48 20.76 9.74
N GLY A 177 -3.68 20.85 10.81
CA GLY A 177 -2.26 20.50 10.80
C GLY A 177 -2.03 19.01 10.52
N PHE A 178 -2.77 18.13 11.21
CA PHE A 178 -2.72 16.70 10.97
C PHE A 178 -3.20 16.30 9.58
N ASP A 179 -4.28 16.91 9.07
CA ASP A 179 -4.77 16.66 7.72
C ASP A 179 -3.73 16.99 6.65
N LYS A 180 -2.98 18.09 6.85
CA LYS A 180 -1.86 18.44 5.98
C LYS A 180 -0.75 17.39 6.07
N ALA A 181 -0.32 17.05 7.30
CA ALA A 181 0.72 16.04 7.51
C ALA A 181 0.35 14.67 6.91
N TYR A 182 -0.92 14.26 7.04
CA TYR A 182 -1.46 13.04 6.45
C TYR A 182 -1.31 13.05 4.93
N ARG A 183 -1.74 14.14 4.27
CA ARG A 183 -1.60 14.28 2.80
C ARG A 183 -0.13 14.27 2.36
N ASP A 184 0.75 14.86 3.15
CA ASP A 184 2.19 14.91 2.84
C ASP A 184 2.82 13.52 2.97
N GLU A 185 2.56 12.80 4.06
CA GLU A 185 3.06 11.43 4.27
C GLU A 185 2.46 10.43 3.28
N LYS A 186 1.19 10.57 2.92
CA LYS A 186 0.56 9.73 1.89
C LYS A 186 1.23 9.89 0.53
N ARG A 187 1.56 11.11 0.12
CA ARG A 187 2.31 11.37 -1.12
C ARG A 187 3.72 10.75 -1.07
N ARG A 188 4.39 10.82 0.08
CA ARG A 188 5.72 10.19 0.28
C ARG A 188 5.63 8.67 0.18
N LEU A 189 4.59 8.07 0.77
CA LEU A 189 4.31 6.65 0.67
C LEU A 189 4.10 6.22 -0.79
N GLU A 190 3.25 6.93 -1.53
CA GLU A 190 2.97 6.62 -2.95
C GLU A 190 4.25 6.66 -3.80
N LEU A 191 5.07 7.69 -3.64
CA LEU A 191 6.36 7.81 -4.32
C LEU A 191 7.32 6.68 -3.94
N ALA A 192 7.36 6.30 -2.66
CA ALA A 192 8.19 5.19 -2.20
C ALA A 192 7.71 3.83 -2.74
N MET A 193 6.40 3.62 -2.84
CA MET A 193 5.79 2.44 -3.44
C MET A 193 6.06 2.34 -4.94
N GLU A 194 5.98 3.46 -5.67
CA GLU A 194 6.32 3.52 -7.09
C GLU A 194 7.80 3.20 -7.34
N GLN A 195 8.69 3.79 -6.54
CA GLN A 195 10.12 3.46 -6.58
C GLN A 195 10.36 1.98 -6.27
N LEU A 196 9.70 1.43 -5.25
CA LEU A 196 9.79 0.01 -4.93
C LEU A 196 9.28 -0.87 -6.09
N ALA A 197 8.18 -0.49 -6.73
CA ALA A 197 7.62 -1.21 -7.86
C ALA A 197 8.58 -1.23 -9.06
N SER A 198 9.21 -0.09 -9.38
CA SER A 198 10.22 -0.01 -10.44
C SER A 198 11.47 -0.84 -10.13
N MET A 199 11.91 -0.86 -8.86
CA MET A 199 13.05 -1.66 -8.42
C MET A 199 12.74 -3.17 -8.43
N LYS A 200 11.49 -3.57 -8.16
CA LYS A 200 11.11 -5.00 -8.08
C LYS A 200 11.07 -5.69 -9.44
N TYR A 201 11.13 -4.94 -10.55
CA TYR A 201 11.25 -5.49 -11.89
C TYR A 201 12.59 -6.22 -12.06
N HIS A 202 12.53 -7.55 -12.20
CA HIS A 202 13.71 -8.38 -12.46
C HIS A 202 13.53 -9.11 -13.80
N PRO A 203 14.27 -8.73 -14.87
CA PRO A 203 14.20 -9.37 -16.19
C PRO A 203 14.49 -10.88 -16.18
N LEU A 204 15.16 -11.37 -15.14
CA LEU A 204 15.50 -12.79 -14.94
C LEU A 204 14.78 -13.38 -13.72
N ARG A 205 13.56 -12.93 -13.40
CA ARG A 205 12.75 -13.60 -12.40
C ARG A 205 12.46 -15.01 -12.91
N ASP A 206 13.17 -15.99 -12.35
CA ASP A 206 12.83 -17.40 -12.49
C ASP A 206 11.34 -17.54 -12.22
N HIS A 207 10.61 -18.15 -13.16
CA HIS A 207 9.18 -18.48 -13.08
C HIS A 207 8.88 -19.53 -11.98
N LYS A 208 9.60 -19.51 -10.86
CA LYS A 208 9.54 -20.50 -9.81
C LYS A 208 9.02 -19.97 -8.47
N LEU A 209 8.47 -18.76 -8.43
CA LEU A 209 8.07 -18.13 -7.17
C LEU A 209 6.64 -17.55 -7.20
N ILE A 210 5.69 -18.36 -7.67
CA ILE A 210 4.28 -18.32 -7.22
C ILE A 210 3.74 -19.77 -7.21
N SER A 211 4.17 -20.58 -6.24
CA SER A 211 3.46 -21.79 -5.77
C SER A 211 4.13 -22.25 -4.48
N SER A 212 3.98 -21.44 -3.43
CA SER A 212 4.10 -21.94 -2.05
C SER A 212 2.67 -22.12 -1.57
N GLY A 213 2.07 -23.21 -2.01
CA GLY A 213 0.73 -23.65 -1.67
C GLY A 213 0.60 -25.09 -2.12
N ASP A 214 1.13 -25.97 -1.27
CA ASP A 214 0.84 -27.40 -1.16
C ASP A 214 1.03 -28.34 -2.37
N LYS A 215 1.83 -29.38 -2.08
CA LYS A 215 1.67 -30.77 -2.51
C LYS A 215 2.04 -31.16 -3.95
N GLU A 216 3.17 -31.89 -3.99
CA GLU A 216 3.21 -33.32 -4.33
C GLU A 216 4.03 -33.74 -5.57
N CYS A 217 4.69 -34.87 -5.33
CA CYS A 217 5.63 -35.60 -6.16
C CYS A 217 5.16 -35.75 -7.61
N LYS A 218 6.05 -35.39 -8.55
CA LYS A 218 5.84 -35.54 -9.99
C LYS A 218 5.68 -37.02 -10.37
N LYS A 219 4.44 -37.49 -10.50
CA LYS A 219 4.10 -38.65 -11.33
C LYS A 219 3.33 -38.17 -12.57
N LYS A 220 3.92 -38.41 -13.74
CA LYS A 220 3.35 -38.19 -15.07
C LYS A 220 1.95 -38.83 -15.14
N ARG A 221 0.89 -38.06 -15.41
CA ARG A 221 -0.44 -38.60 -15.73
C ARG A 221 -1.03 -37.94 -16.98
N LYS A 222 -1.70 -38.79 -17.73
CA LYS A 222 -2.27 -38.64 -19.07
C LYS A 222 -3.38 -37.57 -19.11
N LYS A 223 -3.49 -36.86 -20.24
CA LYS A 223 -4.59 -35.94 -20.56
C LYS A 223 -5.95 -36.63 -20.44
N LEU A 224 -6.84 -36.09 -19.62
CA LEU A 224 -8.28 -36.36 -19.68
C LEU A 224 -9.05 -35.03 -19.72
N LYS A 225 -10.17 -35.05 -20.45
CA LYS A 225 -10.87 -33.92 -21.04
C LYS A 225 -11.64 -33.09 -20.00
N THR A 226 -11.26 -31.82 -19.84
CA THR A 226 -11.89 -30.83 -18.96
C THR A 226 -13.04 -30.08 -19.67
N SER A 227 -14.12 -30.75 -20.08
CA SER A 227 -15.28 -30.04 -20.68
C SER A 227 -16.58 -30.16 -19.89
N VAL A 228 -16.66 -31.00 -18.85
CA VAL A 228 -17.92 -31.23 -18.12
C VAL A 228 -18.06 -30.31 -16.89
N ILE A 229 -16.96 -29.94 -16.23
CA ILE A 229 -16.99 -29.16 -14.97
C ILE A 229 -17.44 -27.71 -15.22
N TYR A 230 -17.02 -27.10 -16.33
CA TYR A 230 -17.43 -25.73 -16.68
C TYR A 230 -18.93 -25.63 -16.98
N ALA A 231 -19.52 -26.67 -17.58
CA ALA A 231 -20.96 -26.70 -17.85
C ALA A 231 -21.79 -26.69 -16.55
N TYR A 232 -21.37 -27.44 -15.52
CA TYR A 232 -22.05 -27.43 -14.22
C TYR A 232 -21.91 -26.09 -13.51
N TRP A 233 -20.73 -25.44 -13.55
CA TRP A 233 -20.57 -24.11 -12.96
C TRP A 233 -21.38 -23.04 -13.68
N ILE A 234 -21.47 -23.10 -15.01
CA ILE A 234 -22.30 -22.17 -15.80
C ILE A 234 -23.78 -22.38 -15.48
N LEU A 235 -24.25 -23.63 -15.40
CA LEU A 235 -25.64 -23.93 -15.02
C LEU A 235 -25.93 -23.51 -13.57
N LEU A 236 -24.99 -23.68 -12.64
CA LEU A 236 -25.15 -23.25 -11.26
C LEU A 236 -25.22 -21.72 -11.15
N LEU A 237 -24.38 -21.01 -11.91
CA LEU A 237 -24.37 -19.54 -11.96
C LEU A 237 -25.65 -19.00 -12.60
N PHE A 238 -26.16 -19.65 -13.65
CA PHE A 238 -27.40 -19.27 -14.33
C PHE A 238 -28.63 -19.47 -13.43
N ASN A 239 -28.71 -20.59 -12.70
CA ASN A 239 -29.78 -20.82 -11.73
C ASN A 239 -29.72 -19.84 -10.55
N PHE A 240 -28.51 -19.49 -10.09
CA PHE A 240 -28.32 -18.50 -9.02
C PHE A 240 -28.77 -17.10 -9.45
N LEU A 241 -28.44 -16.67 -10.67
CA LEU A 241 -28.90 -15.40 -11.24
C LEU A 241 -30.42 -15.37 -11.44
N LEU A 242 -31.02 -16.46 -11.89
CA LEU A 242 -32.48 -16.56 -12.05
C LEU A 242 -33.21 -16.45 -10.70
N LEU A 243 -32.67 -17.08 -9.65
CA LEU A 243 -33.21 -16.97 -8.29
C LEU A 243 -33.16 -15.53 -7.77
N ILE A 244 -32.06 -14.82 -8.00
CA ILE A 244 -31.93 -13.40 -7.62
C ILE A 244 -32.95 -12.55 -8.38
N ALA A 245 -33.12 -12.77 -9.69
CA ALA A 245 -34.09 -12.04 -10.50
C ALA A 245 -35.53 -12.25 -10.00
N THR A 246 -35.91 -13.49 -9.69
CA THR A 246 -37.25 -13.78 -9.13
C THR A 246 -37.47 -13.13 -7.77
N ARG A 247 -36.46 -13.08 -6.89
CA ARG A 247 -36.58 -12.39 -5.60
C ARG A 247 -36.67 -10.88 -5.74
N MET A 248 -35.95 -10.29 -6.70
CA MET A 248 -36.03 -8.85 -6.99
C MET A 248 -37.42 -8.47 -7.51
N ASN A 249 -38.00 -9.26 -8.41
CA ASN A 249 -39.34 -8.99 -8.93
C ASN A 249 -40.42 -9.04 -7.83
N VAL A 250 -40.34 -9.99 -6.90
CA VAL A 250 -41.28 -10.05 -5.75
C VAL A 250 -41.17 -8.80 -4.87
N VAL A 251 -39.96 -8.29 -4.64
CA VAL A 251 -39.74 -7.07 -3.84
C VAL A 251 -40.24 -5.82 -4.59
N ILE A 252 -40.07 -5.78 -5.92
CA ILE A 252 -40.56 -4.68 -6.75
C ILE A 252 -42.10 -4.67 -6.78
N ASP A 253 -42.75 -5.83 -6.91
CA ASP A 253 -44.20 -5.96 -6.86
C ASP A 253 -44.77 -5.59 -5.47
N GLU A 254 -44.05 -5.91 -4.38
CA GLU A 254 -44.43 -5.52 -3.02
C GLU A 254 -44.26 -4.02 -2.75
N LEU A 255 -43.30 -3.36 -3.41
CA LEU A 255 -43.12 -1.90 -3.36
C LEU A 255 -44.16 -1.16 -4.20
N LEU A 256 -44.53 -1.71 -5.37
CA LEU A 256 -45.60 -1.16 -6.22
C LEU A 256 -46.98 -1.28 -5.57
N ALA A 257 -47.25 -2.35 -4.83
CA ALA A 257 -48.51 -2.53 -4.10
C ALA A 257 -48.67 -1.58 -2.90
N LYS A 258 -47.59 -0.97 -2.39
CA LYS A 258 -47.64 -0.01 -1.27
C LYS A 258 -47.85 1.45 -1.70
N GLN A 259 -47.90 1.74 -3.00
CA GLN A 259 -48.01 3.10 -3.53
C GLN A 259 -49.24 3.32 -4.40
N SER A 260 -50.45 3.07 -3.85
CA SER A 260 -51.77 3.64 -4.19
C SER A 260 -52.87 2.67 -3.71
N PRO A 261 -53.87 3.06 -2.89
CA PRO A 261 -54.78 4.17 -3.21
C PRO A 261 -55.24 5.04 -2.02
N GLY A 262 -55.55 6.31 -2.29
CA GLY A 262 -56.43 7.10 -1.41
C GLY A 262 -56.26 8.61 -1.43
N ALA A 263 -56.47 9.27 -2.57
CA ALA A 263 -56.80 10.70 -2.57
C ALA A 263 -57.59 11.07 -3.84
N PHE A 264 -58.87 10.68 -3.87
CA PHE A 264 -59.88 11.31 -4.71
C PHE A 264 -60.64 12.29 -3.82
N LEU A 265 -60.28 13.58 -3.86
CA LEU A 265 -61.15 14.66 -3.38
C LEU A 265 -61.08 15.83 -4.36
N ILE A 266 -62.04 15.75 -5.29
CA ILE A 266 -62.86 16.82 -5.87
C ILE A 266 -62.54 18.23 -5.35
N VAL A 267 -62.08 19.11 -6.24
CA VAL A 267 -62.18 20.57 -6.09
C VAL A 267 -63.11 21.08 -7.19
N SER A 268 -64.22 21.69 -6.77
CA SER A 268 -65.19 22.38 -7.64
C SER A 268 -64.65 23.74 -8.11
N PRO A 269 -65.04 24.24 -9.30
CA PRO A 269 -64.63 25.55 -9.79
C PRO A 269 -65.53 26.67 -9.24
N VAL A 270 -64.90 27.79 -8.87
CA VAL A 270 -65.55 29.07 -8.51
C VAL A 270 -65.73 29.90 -9.80
N PRO A 271 -66.90 30.53 -10.04
CA PRO A 271 -67.15 31.26 -11.27
C PRO A 271 -66.63 32.70 -11.26
N GLU A 272 -66.29 33.13 -12.46
CA GLU A 272 -65.94 34.50 -12.86
C GLU A 272 -66.97 35.54 -12.43
N LYS A 273 -66.48 36.73 -12.07
CA LYS A 273 -67.22 37.98 -12.25
C LYS A 273 -66.42 38.93 -13.13
N GLN A 274 -66.99 39.21 -14.30
CA GLN A 274 -66.73 40.40 -15.10
C GLN A 274 -67.56 41.56 -14.54
N GLY A 275 -67.05 42.79 -14.68
CA GLY A 275 -67.79 44.04 -14.46
C GLY A 275 -67.16 44.94 -13.42
#